data_AF-A0A7X8JUQ7-F1
#
_entry.id   AF-A0A7X8JUQ7-F1
#
_cell.length_a   1.000
_cell.length_b   1.000
_cell.length_c   1.000
_cell.angle_alpha   90.00
_cell.angle_beta   90.00
_cell.angle_gamma   90.00
#
_symmetry.space_group_name_H-M   'P 1'
#
loop_
_entity.id
_entity.type
_entity.pdbx_description
1 polymer ?
#
loop_
_entity_poly.entity_id
_entity_poly.type
_entity_poly.pdbx_seq_one_letter_code
_entity_poly.pdbx_strand_id
1 'polypeptide(L)'
;MKNLARIFSVLVFTMSFSTCVNAEIATTNQISQDFMSTQIIGSDLNSETGKEISATKTLETALFKTDTIEFDNKPVEFSTVIYKDRIYVKLRDLCYNLKCNIEVDNSSRVINILKNPESVEENIYADKEKILEPIIINIDISDFIIKSDNIDTYMESIIYQGRTYVPVRFFSEVFEKKVDWLADQRKVIVSTIPPEIIGYVNDQALYKKDFDFLYEPQYHSLVKTNPAPSEDEIKNLKSSTFDTLVIYSL
;
A
#
# COMPACT_ATOMS: atom_id res chain seq x y z
N MET A 1 6.71 20.91 -54.34
CA MET A 1 6.86 22.30 -53.82
C MET A 1 6.55 22.24 -52.33
N LYS A 2 7.57 22.12 -51.49
CA LYS A 2 8.21 23.25 -50.77
C LYS A 2 7.26 23.94 -49.79
N ASN A 3 7.33 23.57 -48.51
CA ASN A 3 7.83 24.39 -47.39
C ASN A 3 7.23 23.87 -46.06
N LEU A 4 7.97 23.35 -45.08
CA LEU A 4 9.16 23.82 -44.35
C LEU A 4 8.80 24.57 -43.05
N ALA A 5 9.29 23.97 -41.96
CA ALA A 5 9.63 24.54 -40.64
C ALA A 5 8.53 24.92 -39.64
N ARG A 6 8.56 24.26 -38.48
CA ARG A 6 9.21 24.85 -37.30
C ARG A 6 9.71 23.78 -36.31
N ILE A 7 11.03 23.73 -36.22
CA ILE A 7 11.84 23.10 -35.17
C ILE A 7 11.93 24.10 -34.01
N PHE A 8 11.73 23.66 -32.77
CA PHE A 8 12.44 24.21 -31.63
C PHE A 8 12.83 23.06 -30.69
N SER A 9 14.13 22.75 -30.69
CA SER A 9 14.80 21.94 -29.71
C SER A 9 15.09 22.81 -28.49
N VAL A 10 14.80 22.34 -27.28
CA VAL A 10 15.69 22.55 -26.14
C VAL A 10 15.69 21.29 -25.29
N LEU A 11 16.73 20.48 -25.49
CA LEU A 11 17.17 19.43 -24.57
C LEU A 11 18.01 20.13 -23.49
N VAL A 12 17.48 20.28 -22.26
CA VAL A 12 18.29 20.66 -21.10
C VAL A 12 18.58 19.40 -20.28
N PHE A 13 19.74 18.82 -20.55
CA PHE A 13 20.37 17.80 -19.72
C PHE A 13 21.19 18.52 -18.66
N THR A 14 20.71 18.61 -17.43
CA THR A 14 21.56 19.00 -16.29
C THR A 14 21.87 17.75 -15.48
N MET A 15 23.04 17.18 -15.75
CA MET A 15 23.76 16.36 -14.78
C MET A 15 24.08 17.23 -13.57
N SER A 16 23.62 16.82 -12.39
CA SER A 16 24.29 17.20 -11.15
C SER A 16 25.01 15.98 -10.61
N PHE A 17 26.31 15.98 -10.81
CA PHE A 17 27.25 15.23 -10.00
C PHE A 17 27.12 15.67 -8.54
N SER A 18 26.95 14.73 -7.62
CA SER A 18 27.39 14.93 -6.24
C SER A 18 28.33 13.77 -5.89
N THR A 19 29.55 14.14 -5.56
CA THR A 19 30.73 13.30 -5.41
C THR A 19 30.64 12.43 -4.17
N CYS A 20 30.89 11.13 -4.35
CA CYS A 20 31.30 10.24 -3.28
C CYS A 20 32.64 10.74 -2.68
N VAL A 21 32.67 10.99 -1.37
CA VAL A 21 33.90 11.06 -0.60
C VAL A 21 34.05 9.73 0.12
N ASN A 22 34.84 8.82 -0.47
CA ASN A 22 35.52 7.77 0.28
C ASN A 22 36.89 8.33 0.65
N ALA A 23 37.10 8.56 1.95
CA ALA A 23 38.45 8.69 2.49
C ALA A 23 38.89 7.31 2.95
N GLU A 24 39.75 6.70 2.16
CA GLU A 24 40.56 5.54 2.49
C GLU A 24 41.72 6.02 3.37
N ILE A 25 41.85 5.48 4.59
CA ILE A 25 43.12 5.50 5.32
C ILE A 25 43.58 4.05 5.36
N ALA A 26 44.60 3.78 4.55
CA ALA A 26 45.39 2.58 4.62
C ALA A 26 46.36 2.66 5.82
N THR A 27 46.34 1.63 6.67
CA THR A 27 47.57 1.18 7.32
C THR A 27 47.58 -0.33 7.42
N THR A 28 48.46 -0.91 6.62
CA THR A 28 49.00 -2.26 6.65
C THR A 28 49.36 -2.73 8.07
N ASN A 29 48.94 -3.94 8.44
CA ASN A 29 49.86 -4.98 8.89
C ASN A 29 49.19 -6.36 8.95
N GLN A 30 49.96 -7.34 8.49
CA GLN A 30 49.65 -8.77 8.40
C GLN A 30 49.61 -9.46 9.78
N ILE A 31 49.07 -10.68 9.79
CA ILE A 31 49.49 -11.92 10.51
C ILE A 31 48.30 -12.62 11.23
N SER A 32 47.91 -13.73 10.60
CA SER A 32 47.75 -15.11 11.11
C SER A 32 47.00 -15.47 12.41
N GLN A 33 46.22 -16.55 12.24
CA GLN A 33 46.03 -17.72 13.13
C GLN A 33 45.02 -17.69 14.28
N ASP A 34 44.07 -18.63 14.17
CA ASP A 34 43.56 -19.57 15.18
C ASP A 34 43.69 -19.21 16.67
N PHE A 35 42.59 -19.29 17.42
CA PHE A 35 42.32 -20.41 18.33
C PHE A 35 41.05 -20.16 19.16
N MET A 36 40.31 -21.24 19.39
CA MET A 36 39.30 -21.39 20.44
C MET A 36 39.88 -21.19 21.85
N SER A 37 39.05 -20.72 22.79
CA SER A 37 38.83 -21.26 24.16
C SER A 37 38.72 -20.23 25.31
N THR A 38 37.56 -20.29 25.97
CA THR A 38 37.22 -20.17 27.41
C THR A 38 37.95 -19.25 28.42
N GLN A 39 37.07 -18.52 29.14
CA GLN A 39 36.96 -18.26 30.60
C GLN A 39 37.75 -17.14 31.32
N ILE A 40 36.95 -16.16 31.80
CA ILE A 40 36.79 -15.58 33.16
C ILE A 40 38.04 -15.20 33.98
N ILE A 41 38.15 -13.91 34.37
CA ILE A 41 38.27 -13.35 35.76
C ILE A 41 38.24 -11.81 35.65
N GLY A 42 37.48 -11.13 36.53
CA GLY A 42 37.08 -9.72 36.38
C GLY A 42 37.87 -8.69 37.19
N SER A 43 37.42 -7.42 37.11
CA SER A 43 37.36 -6.41 38.19
C SER A 43 37.03 -5.01 37.64
N ASP A 44 35.96 -4.42 38.19
CA ASP A 44 35.76 -3.00 38.58
C ASP A 44 35.60 -1.83 37.57
N LEU A 45 34.36 -1.29 37.60
CA LEU A 45 33.95 0.12 37.77
C LEU A 45 34.52 1.22 36.83
N ASN A 46 33.73 1.69 35.85
CA ASN A 46 32.88 2.90 35.99
C ASN A 46 32.38 3.47 34.65
N SER A 47 31.15 3.98 34.72
CA SER A 47 30.57 5.12 33.99
C SER A 47 29.95 4.92 32.59
N GLU A 48 28.83 5.63 32.47
CA GLU A 48 28.12 6.06 31.26
C GLU A 48 27.03 5.14 30.69
N THR A 49 25.83 5.45 31.17
CA THR A 49 24.51 5.28 30.56
C THR A 49 24.52 5.35 29.03
N GLY A 50 24.62 4.18 28.40
CA GLY A 50 24.13 3.90 27.06
C GLY A 50 23.08 2.80 27.17
N LYS A 51 21.80 3.17 27.18
CA LYS A 51 20.69 2.20 27.08
C LYS A 51 20.60 1.75 25.63
N GLU A 52 21.54 0.90 25.18
CA GLU A 52 21.32 0.08 24.00
C GLU A 52 20.20 -0.91 24.33
N ILE A 53 18.98 -0.53 23.99
CA ILE A 53 17.89 -1.49 23.84
C ILE A 53 18.20 -2.23 22.55
N SER A 54 18.99 -3.30 22.66
CA SER A 54 19.05 -4.35 21.66
C SER A 54 17.64 -4.94 21.57
N ALA A 55 16.80 -4.35 20.70
CA ALA A 55 15.51 -4.89 20.37
C ALA A 55 15.78 -6.24 19.70
N THR A 56 15.56 -7.32 20.44
CA THR A 56 15.61 -8.68 19.91
C THR A 56 14.52 -8.78 18.86
N LYS A 57 14.88 -8.51 17.60
CA LYS A 57 13.98 -8.60 16.46
C LYS A 57 13.49 -10.05 16.41
N THR A 58 12.22 -10.25 16.70
CA THR A 58 11.63 -11.59 16.75
C THR A 58 11.60 -12.13 15.33
N LEU A 59 12.43 -13.13 15.05
CA LEU A 59 12.50 -13.76 13.75
C LEU A 59 11.29 -14.68 13.62
N GLU A 60 10.37 -14.35 12.72
CA GLU A 60 9.19 -15.16 12.46
C GLU A 60 9.36 -15.93 11.16
N THR A 61 8.67 -17.07 11.04
CA THR A 61 8.73 -17.91 9.84
C THR A 61 7.42 -17.83 9.06
N ALA A 62 7.52 -17.94 7.75
CA ALA A 62 6.38 -17.91 6.84
C ALA A 62 6.60 -18.83 5.63
N LEU A 63 5.52 -19.16 4.94
CA LEU A 63 5.55 -19.96 3.71
C LEU A 63 5.60 -19.05 2.49
N PHE A 64 6.64 -19.15 1.67
CA PHE A 64 6.80 -18.39 0.43
C PHE A 64 6.59 -19.29 -0.79
N LYS A 65 5.79 -18.85 -1.74
CA LYS A 65 5.46 -19.58 -2.98
C LYS A 65 4.89 -18.65 -4.05
N THR A 66 4.54 -19.18 -5.21
CA THR A 66 3.72 -18.45 -6.19
C THR A 66 2.24 -18.81 -6.00
N ASP A 67 1.36 -17.80 -5.96
CA ASP A 67 -0.10 -17.97 -6.04
C ASP A 67 -0.69 -17.13 -7.18
N THR A 68 -1.84 -17.57 -7.69
CA THR A 68 -2.65 -16.77 -8.60
C THR A 68 -3.73 -16.02 -7.83
N ILE A 69 -3.78 -14.71 -8.00
CA ILE A 69 -4.84 -13.83 -7.50
C ILE A 69 -5.55 -13.25 -8.71
N GLU A 70 -6.89 -13.29 -8.70
CA GLU A 70 -7.68 -12.75 -9.80
C GLU A 70 -8.16 -11.34 -9.49
N PHE A 71 -7.81 -10.37 -10.32
CA PHE A 71 -8.27 -8.99 -10.24
C PHE A 71 -9.25 -8.72 -11.38
N ASP A 72 -10.50 -8.40 -11.09
CA ASP A 72 -11.53 -8.07 -12.08
C ASP A 72 -11.60 -9.09 -13.25
N ASN A 73 -11.66 -10.39 -12.91
CA ASN A 73 -11.63 -11.54 -13.83
C ASN A 73 -10.31 -11.75 -14.58
N LYS A 74 -9.24 -11.04 -14.22
CA LYS A 74 -7.89 -11.22 -14.77
C LYS A 74 -7.00 -11.95 -13.75
N PRO A 75 -6.61 -13.22 -14.00
CA PRO A 75 -5.66 -13.91 -13.14
C PRO A 75 -4.26 -13.30 -13.28
N VAL A 76 -3.60 -13.09 -12.14
CA VAL A 76 -2.23 -12.57 -12.05
C VAL A 76 -1.45 -13.42 -11.05
N GLU A 77 -0.25 -13.83 -11.44
CA GLU A 77 0.65 -14.61 -10.59
C GLU A 77 1.48 -13.67 -9.71
N PHE A 78 1.59 -14.02 -8.43
CA PHE A 78 2.38 -13.28 -7.46
C PHE A 78 3.25 -14.23 -6.63
N SER A 79 4.43 -13.75 -6.31
CA SER A 79 5.24 -14.21 -5.19
C SER A 79 4.53 -13.84 -3.88
N THR A 80 3.98 -14.83 -3.20
CA THR A 80 3.20 -14.65 -1.97
C THR A 80 3.96 -15.14 -0.76
N VAL A 81 3.70 -14.49 0.37
CA VAL A 81 4.08 -14.95 1.70
C VAL A 81 2.81 -15.28 2.46
N ILE A 82 2.65 -16.52 2.91
CA ILE A 82 1.55 -16.93 3.79
C ILE A 82 2.06 -16.88 5.22
N TYR A 83 1.43 -16.02 6.02
CA TYR A 83 1.79 -15.78 7.40
C TYR A 83 0.53 -15.45 8.21
N LYS A 84 0.35 -16.10 9.37
CA LYS A 84 -0.83 -15.97 10.23
C LYS A 84 -2.17 -16.07 9.45
N ASP A 85 -2.28 -17.07 8.59
CA ASP A 85 -3.47 -17.34 7.74
C ASP A 85 -3.86 -16.20 6.79
N ARG A 86 -2.93 -15.28 6.52
CA ARG A 86 -3.09 -14.19 5.55
C ARG A 86 -2.11 -14.36 4.41
N ILE A 87 -2.55 -13.95 3.23
CA ILE A 87 -1.73 -13.91 2.03
C ILE A 87 -1.17 -12.49 1.90
N TYR A 88 0.15 -12.41 1.87
CA TYR A 88 0.90 -11.18 1.69
C TYR A 88 1.52 -11.14 0.30
N VAL A 89 1.46 -9.98 -0.35
CA VAL A 89 2.05 -9.73 -1.67
C VAL A 89 2.93 -8.48 -1.56
N LYS A 90 3.98 -8.40 -2.40
CA LYS A 90 4.83 -7.20 -2.46
C LYS A 90 3.94 -5.98 -2.71
N LEU A 91 4.13 -4.94 -1.89
CA LEU A 91 3.35 -3.72 -1.97
C LEU A 91 3.35 -3.13 -3.39
N ARG A 92 4.52 -3.10 -4.04
CA ARG A 92 4.68 -2.58 -5.39
C ARG A 92 3.91 -3.37 -6.45
N ASP A 93 3.84 -4.70 -6.31
CA ASP A 93 3.15 -5.57 -7.26
C ASP A 93 1.62 -5.36 -7.17
N LEU A 94 1.09 -5.16 -5.95
CA LEU A 94 -0.31 -4.78 -5.77
C LEU A 94 -0.61 -3.36 -6.28
N CYS A 95 0.29 -2.40 -6.04
CA CYS A 95 0.10 -1.03 -6.52
C CYS A 95 0.00 -0.97 -8.05
N TYR A 96 0.80 -1.77 -8.75
CA TYR A 96 0.70 -1.89 -10.20
C TYR A 96 -0.69 -2.38 -10.65
N ASN A 97 -1.22 -3.43 -10.01
CA ASN A 97 -2.52 -4.01 -10.38
C ASN A 97 -3.71 -3.13 -10.00
N LEU A 98 -3.59 -2.35 -8.91
CA LEU A 98 -4.62 -1.40 -8.47
C LEU A 98 -4.39 0.03 -9.00
N LYS A 99 -3.41 0.24 -9.87
CA LYS A 99 -3.10 1.52 -10.55
C LYS A 99 -2.88 2.69 -9.60
N CYS A 100 -2.12 2.46 -8.53
CA CYS A 100 -1.81 3.48 -7.53
C CYS A 100 -0.31 3.74 -7.41
N ASN A 101 0.06 4.87 -6.80
CA ASN A 101 1.46 5.24 -6.59
C ASN A 101 1.83 5.15 -5.10
N ILE A 102 3.13 5.08 -4.81
CA ILE A 102 3.67 5.01 -3.45
C ILE A 102 4.73 6.09 -3.28
N GLU A 103 4.60 6.87 -2.21
CA GLU A 103 5.65 7.75 -1.71
C GLU A 103 6.22 7.16 -0.42
N VAL A 104 7.55 7.04 -0.34
CA VAL A 104 8.23 6.44 0.81
C VAL A 104 9.11 7.49 1.48
N ASP A 105 8.82 7.79 2.74
CA ASP A 105 9.69 8.55 3.61
C ASP A 105 10.41 7.58 4.57
N ASN A 106 11.68 7.29 4.24
CA ASN A 106 12.51 6.41 5.05
C ASN A 106 12.90 7.01 6.40
N SER A 107 12.92 8.35 6.52
CA SER A 107 13.34 9.04 7.75
C SER A 107 12.26 8.92 8.82
N SER A 108 10.99 9.09 8.43
CA SER A 108 9.84 8.92 9.31
C SER A 108 9.24 7.51 9.28
N ARG A 109 9.77 6.62 8.43
CA ARG A 109 9.25 5.27 8.16
C ARG A 109 7.77 5.29 7.78
N VAL A 110 7.40 6.21 6.90
CA VAL A 110 6.04 6.33 6.38
C VAL A 110 6.00 5.89 4.93
N ILE A 111 5.01 5.06 4.60
CA ILE A 111 4.65 4.73 3.22
C ILE A 111 3.27 5.32 2.96
N ASN A 112 3.17 6.26 2.04
CA ASN A 112 1.92 6.86 1.62
C ASN A 112 1.48 6.27 0.28
N ILE A 113 0.29 5.71 0.23
CA ILE A 113 -0.33 5.15 -0.98
C ILE A 113 -1.27 6.21 -1.57
N LEU A 114 -1.07 6.54 -2.84
CA LEU A 114 -1.87 7.51 -3.58
C LEU A 114 -2.82 6.78 -4.53
N LYS A 115 -4.13 6.78 -4.26
CA LYS A 115 -5.06 5.89 -4.99
C LYS A 115 -5.31 6.30 -6.45
N ASN A 116 -5.35 7.60 -6.72
CA ASN A 116 -5.66 8.18 -8.04
C ASN A 116 -4.60 9.22 -8.40
N PRO A 117 -3.36 8.83 -8.71
CA PRO A 117 -2.35 9.80 -9.08
C PRO A 117 -2.73 10.50 -10.40
N GLU A 118 -2.46 11.81 -10.51
CA GLU A 118 -2.76 12.62 -11.71
C GLU A 118 -2.12 12.06 -13.00
N SER A 119 -1.06 11.26 -12.85
CA SER A 119 -0.52 10.38 -13.89
C SER A 119 -0.06 9.08 -13.26
N VAL A 120 -0.50 7.95 -13.82
CA VAL A 120 0.12 6.65 -13.57
C VAL A 120 1.15 6.47 -14.68
N GLU A 121 2.43 6.70 -14.40
CA GLU A 121 3.46 6.12 -15.28
C GLU A 121 3.31 4.60 -15.18
N GLU A 122 2.82 3.96 -16.25
CA GLU A 122 2.74 2.50 -16.34
C GLU A 122 4.15 1.94 -16.17
N ASN A 123 4.48 1.50 -14.96
CA ASN A 123 5.75 0.87 -14.70
C ASN A 123 5.79 -0.49 -15.40
N ILE A 124 6.60 -0.60 -16.45
CA ILE A 124 6.89 -1.86 -17.15
C ILE A 124 7.80 -2.70 -16.24
N TYR A 125 7.23 -3.38 -15.26
CA TYR A 125 7.89 -4.46 -14.54
C TYR A 125 7.05 -5.71 -14.64
N ALA A 126 7.07 -6.32 -15.83
CA ALA A 126 6.65 -7.69 -16.03
C ALA A 126 7.91 -8.57 -16.08
N ASP A 127 8.63 -8.70 -14.97
CA ASP A 127 9.49 -9.87 -14.82
C ASP A 127 8.53 -11.07 -14.76
N LYS A 128 8.64 -11.98 -15.71
CA LYS A 128 7.90 -13.25 -15.67
C LYS A 128 8.35 -13.98 -14.41
N GLU A 129 7.55 -13.93 -13.36
CA GLU A 129 7.86 -14.62 -12.12
C GLU A 129 7.92 -16.12 -12.41
N LYS A 130 9.05 -16.74 -12.04
CA LYS A 130 9.21 -18.19 -12.13
C LYS A 130 8.27 -18.81 -11.10
N ILE A 131 7.53 -19.85 -11.49
CA ILE A 131 6.71 -20.63 -10.54
C ILE A 131 7.65 -21.18 -9.46
N LEU A 132 7.47 -20.73 -8.22
CA LEU A 132 8.24 -21.16 -7.07
C LEU A 132 7.47 -22.21 -6.29
N GLU A 133 8.13 -23.35 -6.07
CA GLU A 133 7.66 -24.35 -5.10
C GLU A 133 7.66 -23.75 -3.67
N PRO A 134 6.78 -24.23 -2.78
CA PRO A 134 6.67 -23.67 -1.44
C PRO A 134 7.94 -23.89 -0.60
N ILE A 135 8.48 -22.80 -0.05
CA ILE A 135 9.65 -22.81 0.84
C ILE A 135 9.35 -22.05 2.14
N ILE A 136 9.96 -22.48 3.25
CA ILE A 136 9.88 -21.75 4.53
C ILE A 136 10.96 -20.68 4.56
N ILE A 137 10.57 -19.46 4.89
CA ILE A 137 11.43 -18.29 4.93
C ILE A 137 11.36 -17.62 6.30
N ASN A 138 12.42 -16.88 6.65
CA ASN A 138 12.41 -15.96 7.77
C ASN A 138 11.88 -14.61 7.29
N ILE A 139 10.97 -14.02 8.06
CA ILE A 139 10.38 -12.71 7.80
C ILE A 139 10.58 -11.81 9.01
N ASP A 140 10.50 -10.52 8.74
CA ASP A 140 10.54 -9.47 9.74
C ASP A 140 9.19 -8.74 9.77
N ILE A 141 8.73 -8.37 10.96
CA ILE A 141 7.61 -7.43 11.08
C ILE A 141 8.09 -6.04 10.66
N SER A 142 7.33 -5.40 9.77
CA SER A 142 7.60 -4.05 9.31
C SER A 142 7.26 -3.04 10.40
N ASP A 143 8.11 -2.05 10.58
CA ASP A 143 7.87 -0.89 11.44
C ASP A 143 7.38 0.34 10.67
N PHE A 144 7.12 0.19 9.37
CA PHE A 144 6.56 1.26 8.55
C PHE A 144 5.09 1.54 8.89
N ILE A 145 4.76 2.82 9.02
CA ILE A 145 3.38 3.30 9.10
C ILE A 145 2.87 3.45 7.67
N ILE A 146 1.77 2.76 7.36
CA ILE A 146 1.16 2.84 6.03
C ILE A 146 -0.04 3.78 6.07
N LYS A 147 -0.06 4.71 5.12
CA LYS A 147 -1.14 5.69 4.93
C LYS A 147 -1.76 5.52 3.57
N SER A 148 -3.02 5.88 3.48
CA SER A 148 -3.79 5.98 2.25
C SER A 148 -4.22 7.42 2.07
N ASP A 149 -3.75 8.10 1.02
CA ASP A 149 -4.02 9.51 0.76
C ASP A 149 -3.79 10.40 2.02
N ASN A 150 -2.66 10.18 2.70
CA ASN A 150 -2.26 10.81 3.98
C ASN A 150 -3.10 10.44 5.21
N ILE A 151 -4.05 9.51 5.08
CA ILE A 151 -4.86 9.01 6.20
C ILE A 151 -4.21 7.74 6.77
N ASP A 152 -4.01 7.72 8.08
CA ASP A 152 -3.45 6.55 8.76
C ASP A 152 -4.31 5.30 8.52
N THR A 153 -3.68 4.26 8.00
CA THR A 153 -4.34 3.00 7.68
C THR A 153 -3.70 1.89 8.50
N TYR A 154 -4.49 1.23 9.33
CA TYR A 154 -3.98 0.11 10.12
C TYR A 154 -3.80 -1.12 9.22
N MET A 155 -2.58 -1.30 8.70
CA MET A 155 -2.21 -2.44 7.87
C MET A 155 -0.86 -3.01 8.32
N GLU A 156 -0.92 -4.18 8.95
CA GLU A 156 0.27 -4.91 9.39
C GLU A 156 1.06 -5.40 8.17
N SER A 157 2.22 -4.79 7.92
CA SER A 157 3.12 -5.19 6.84
C SER A 157 4.29 -6.02 7.36
N ILE A 158 4.90 -6.78 6.46
CA ILE A 158 6.09 -7.58 6.75
C ILE A 158 7.21 -7.22 5.77
N ILE A 159 8.46 -7.46 6.16
CA ILE A 159 9.63 -7.27 5.32
C ILE A 159 10.24 -8.64 5.03
N TYR A 160 10.49 -8.88 3.76
CA TYR A 160 11.25 -10.04 3.29
C TYR A 160 12.18 -9.62 2.15
N GLN A 161 13.46 -9.99 2.25
CA GLN A 161 14.51 -9.61 1.30
C GLN A 161 14.54 -8.10 0.99
N GLY A 162 14.37 -7.26 2.01
CA GLY A 162 14.38 -5.80 1.87
C GLY A 162 13.17 -5.23 1.13
N ARG A 163 12.13 -6.02 0.87
CA ARG A 163 10.87 -5.57 0.26
C ARG A 163 9.73 -5.64 1.24
N THR A 164 8.84 -4.65 1.18
CA THR A 164 7.61 -4.60 1.96
C THR A 164 6.53 -5.43 1.31
N TYR A 165 5.94 -6.34 2.08
CA TYR A 165 4.75 -7.09 1.70
C TYR A 165 3.57 -6.69 2.57
N VAL A 166 2.39 -6.63 1.96
CA VAL A 166 1.16 -6.22 2.62
C VAL A 166 0.07 -7.28 2.43
N PRO A 167 -0.87 -7.43 3.39
CA PRO A 167 -1.97 -8.37 3.26
C PRO A 167 -2.87 -7.98 2.08
N VAL A 168 -3.13 -8.92 1.18
CA VAL A 168 -3.89 -8.68 -0.06
C VAL A 168 -5.29 -8.12 0.24
N ARG A 169 -5.99 -8.70 1.23
CA ARG A 169 -7.36 -8.27 1.58
C ARG A 169 -7.40 -6.82 2.04
N PHE A 170 -6.65 -6.51 3.10
CA PHE A 170 -6.61 -5.17 3.68
C PHE A 170 -6.18 -4.13 2.65
N PHE A 171 -5.14 -4.43 1.87
CA PHE A 171 -4.70 -3.53 0.81
C PHE A 171 -5.82 -3.30 -0.21
N SER A 172 -6.48 -4.36 -0.69
CA SER A 172 -7.53 -4.22 -1.72
C SER A 172 -8.79 -3.51 -1.21
N GLU A 173 -9.18 -3.72 0.05
CA GLU A 173 -10.33 -3.05 0.66
C GLU A 173 -10.12 -1.55 0.83
N VAL A 174 -8.87 -1.09 1.03
CA VAL A 174 -8.53 0.34 0.98
C VAL A 174 -8.89 0.95 -0.38
N PHE A 175 -8.88 0.15 -1.45
CA PHE A 175 -9.28 0.56 -2.81
C PHE A 175 -10.76 0.28 -3.12
N GLU A 176 -11.59 0.11 -2.09
CA GLU A 176 -13.05 -0.15 -2.24
C GLU A 176 -13.33 -1.40 -3.10
N LYS A 177 -12.40 -2.36 -3.10
CA LYS A 177 -12.58 -3.65 -3.77
C LYS A 177 -13.18 -4.67 -2.83
N LYS A 178 -14.01 -5.56 -3.37
CA LYS A 178 -14.47 -6.76 -2.69
C LYS A 178 -13.43 -7.86 -2.83
N VAL A 179 -13.17 -8.59 -1.75
CA VAL A 179 -12.20 -9.68 -1.72
C VAL A 179 -12.87 -10.97 -1.26
N ASP A 180 -12.99 -11.93 -2.17
CA ASP A 180 -13.54 -13.26 -1.91
C ASP A 180 -12.42 -14.31 -1.84
N TRP A 181 -12.61 -15.31 -0.97
CA TRP A 181 -11.75 -16.49 -0.89
C TRP A 181 -12.52 -17.71 -1.38
N LEU A 182 -12.08 -18.29 -2.49
CA LEU A 182 -12.60 -19.56 -3.01
C LEU A 182 -11.75 -20.70 -2.43
N ALA A 183 -12.25 -21.32 -1.36
CA ALA A 183 -11.51 -22.33 -0.60
C ALA A 183 -11.22 -23.61 -1.40
N ASP A 184 -12.14 -24.01 -2.27
CA ASP A 184 -12.03 -25.15 -3.18
C ASP A 184 -10.89 -24.99 -4.19
N GLN A 185 -10.69 -23.76 -4.66
CA GLN A 185 -9.65 -23.41 -5.64
C GLN A 185 -8.39 -22.84 -4.99
N ARG A 186 -8.40 -22.62 -3.67
CA ARG A 186 -7.36 -21.89 -2.91
C ARG A 186 -7.00 -20.56 -3.58
N LYS A 187 -8.02 -19.83 -4.02
CA LYS A 187 -7.88 -18.67 -4.87
C LYS A 187 -8.49 -17.43 -4.23
N VAL A 188 -7.75 -16.32 -4.28
CA VAL A 188 -8.27 -15.00 -3.91
C VAL A 188 -8.83 -14.33 -5.16
N ILE A 189 -10.04 -13.79 -5.05
CA ILE A 189 -10.67 -12.96 -6.07
C ILE A 189 -10.84 -11.55 -5.51
N VAL A 190 -10.26 -10.57 -6.20
CA VAL A 190 -10.43 -9.15 -5.96
C VAL A 190 -11.28 -8.58 -7.07
N SER A 191 -12.41 -7.97 -6.73
CA SER A 191 -13.38 -7.46 -7.70
C SER A 191 -13.81 -6.03 -7.38
N THR A 192 -14.03 -5.27 -8.43
CA THR A 192 -14.65 -3.95 -8.36
C THR A 192 -16.10 -4.13 -7.97
N ILE A 193 -16.53 -3.42 -6.94
CA ILE A 193 -17.93 -3.36 -6.56
C ILE A 193 -18.64 -2.47 -7.59
N PRO A 194 -19.61 -2.99 -8.36
CA PRO A 194 -20.36 -2.14 -9.28
C PRO A 194 -21.10 -1.08 -8.47
N PRO A 195 -21.12 0.19 -8.93
CA PRO A 195 -21.82 1.24 -8.20
C PRO A 195 -23.32 0.93 -8.14
N GLU A 196 -23.91 1.09 -6.97
CA GLU A 196 -25.34 0.87 -6.78
C GLU A 196 -26.14 1.98 -7.47
N ILE A 197 -27.11 1.61 -8.30
CA ILE A 197 -27.99 2.53 -9.03
C ILE A 197 -29.29 2.67 -8.24
N ILE A 198 -29.68 3.90 -7.93
CA ILE A 198 -30.89 4.22 -7.15
C ILE A 198 -32.04 4.76 -8.02
N GLY A 199 -31.78 5.08 -9.29
CA GLY A 199 -32.78 5.60 -10.21
C GLY A 199 -32.19 6.02 -11.55
N TYR A 200 -33.04 6.58 -12.42
CA TYR A 200 -32.66 7.11 -13.72
C TYR A 200 -33.38 8.44 -13.99
N VAL A 201 -32.70 9.37 -14.65
CA VAL A 201 -33.23 10.66 -15.11
C VAL A 201 -32.71 10.88 -16.54
N ASN A 202 -33.59 11.04 -17.53
CA ASN A 202 -33.21 11.23 -18.94
C ASN A 202 -32.16 10.21 -19.44
N ASP A 203 -32.36 8.93 -19.15
CA ASP A 203 -31.45 7.82 -19.47
C ASP A 203 -30.06 7.86 -18.76
N GLN A 204 -29.83 8.82 -17.88
CA GLN A 204 -28.66 8.87 -17.01
C GLN A 204 -28.95 8.16 -15.67
N ALA A 205 -28.08 7.23 -15.28
CA ALA A 205 -28.18 6.53 -14.00
C ALA A 205 -27.82 7.45 -12.82
N LEU A 206 -28.62 7.41 -11.76
CA LEU A 206 -28.33 8.02 -10.48
C LEU A 206 -27.67 6.99 -9.58
N TYR A 207 -26.50 7.30 -9.04
CA TYR A 207 -25.76 6.36 -8.19
C TYR A 207 -25.95 6.67 -6.70
N LYS A 208 -26.02 5.61 -5.89
CA LYS A 208 -26.12 5.70 -4.44
C LYS A 208 -24.97 6.51 -3.83
N LYS A 209 -23.74 6.34 -4.33
CA LYS A 209 -22.56 7.07 -3.85
C LYS A 209 -22.74 8.60 -3.97
N ASP A 210 -23.41 9.06 -5.03
CA ASP A 210 -23.63 10.49 -5.27
C ASP A 210 -24.74 11.02 -4.34
N PHE A 211 -25.76 10.21 -4.08
CA PHE A 211 -26.76 10.49 -3.05
C PHE A 211 -26.14 10.56 -1.66
N ASP A 212 -25.36 9.55 -1.25
CA ASP A 212 -24.73 9.48 0.07
C ASP A 212 -23.79 10.68 0.28
N PHE A 213 -23.04 11.07 -0.74
CA PHE A 213 -22.17 12.25 -0.69
C PHE A 213 -22.93 13.53 -0.34
N LEU A 214 -24.14 13.72 -0.88
CA LEU A 214 -25.00 14.86 -0.57
C LEU A 214 -25.74 14.69 0.77
N TYR A 215 -26.15 13.47 1.10
CA TYR A 215 -26.99 13.14 2.25
C TYR A 215 -26.23 13.16 3.58
N GLU A 216 -25.09 12.46 3.65
CA GLU A 216 -24.39 12.15 4.91
C GLU A 216 -23.95 13.40 5.69
N PRO A 217 -23.38 14.45 5.08
CA PRO A 217 -22.99 15.67 5.80
C PRO A 217 -24.19 16.35 6.49
N GLN A 218 -25.34 16.36 5.81
CA GLN A 218 -26.57 16.97 6.31
C GLN A 218 -27.20 16.11 7.41
N TYR A 219 -27.25 14.79 7.19
CA TYR A 219 -27.76 13.83 8.16
C TYR A 219 -26.95 13.87 9.47
N HIS A 220 -25.62 13.84 9.39
CA HIS A 220 -24.74 13.94 10.56
C HIS A 220 -24.90 15.25 11.33
N SER A 221 -25.24 16.33 10.65
CA SER A 221 -25.53 17.62 11.30
C SER A 221 -26.89 17.59 11.99
N LEU A 222 -27.89 16.99 11.35
CA LEU A 222 -29.26 16.88 11.86
C LEU A 222 -29.35 15.98 13.10
N VAL A 223 -28.71 14.80 13.11
CA VAL A 223 -28.80 13.88 14.26
C VAL A 223 -28.11 14.39 15.53
N LYS A 224 -27.29 15.45 15.42
CA LYS A 224 -26.64 16.09 16.57
C LYS A 224 -27.51 17.16 17.25
N THR A 225 -28.69 17.47 16.71
CA THR A 225 -29.59 18.44 17.33
C THR A 225 -30.19 17.89 18.63
N ASN A 226 -30.55 18.80 19.54
CA ASN A 226 -31.33 18.48 20.73
C ASN A 226 -32.59 19.38 20.75
N PRO A 227 -33.80 18.81 20.66
CA PRO A 227 -34.11 17.37 20.66
C PRO A 227 -33.59 16.65 19.39
N ALA A 228 -33.48 15.33 19.51
CA ALA A 228 -33.18 14.48 18.36
C ALA A 228 -34.24 14.68 17.26
N PRO A 229 -33.85 14.59 15.98
CA PRO A 229 -34.77 14.82 14.88
C PRO A 229 -35.88 13.77 14.83
N SER A 230 -37.07 14.19 14.41
CA SER A 230 -38.21 13.34 14.13
C SER A 230 -38.01 12.49 12.87
N GLU A 231 -38.75 11.39 12.75
CA GLU A 231 -38.73 10.54 11.55
C GLU A 231 -39.13 11.31 10.28
N ASP A 232 -40.06 12.27 10.40
CA ASP A 232 -40.52 13.11 9.29
C ASP A 232 -39.40 14.04 8.80
N GLU A 233 -38.61 14.62 9.70
CA GLU A 233 -37.46 15.46 9.33
C GLU A 233 -36.40 14.66 8.55
N ILE A 234 -36.12 13.43 9.00
CA ILE A 234 -35.17 12.53 8.32
C ILE A 234 -35.70 12.14 6.94
N LYS A 235 -37.01 11.86 6.83
CA LYS A 235 -37.66 11.53 5.55
C LYS A 235 -37.64 12.71 4.58
N ASN A 236 -37.93 13.92 5.07
CA ASN A 236 -37.88 15.14 4.27
C ASN A 236 -36.46 15.41 3.77
N LEU A 237 -35.44 15.24 4.61
CA LEU A 237 -34.04 15.36 4.20
C LEU A 237 -33.67 14.37 3.09
N LYS A 238 -34.12 13.11 3.20
CA LYS A 238 -33.90 12.10 2.15
C LYS A 238 -34.54 12.53 0.83
N SER A 239 -35.80 12.98 0.88
CA SER A 239 -36.53 13.45 -0.31
C SER A 239 -35.84 14.65 -0.95
N SER A 240 -35.50 15.68 -0.16
CA SER A 240 -34.86 16.88 -0.69
C SER A 240 -33.47 16.60 -1.26
N THR A 241 -32.74 15.66 -0.68
CA THR A 241 -31.44 15.23 -1.23
C THR A 241 -31.63 14.52 -2.57
N PHE A 242 -32.63 13.65 -2.68
CA PHE A 242 -32.95 12.98 -3.94
C PHE A 242 -33.34 13.99 -5.02
N ASP A 243 -34.22 14.94 -4.71
CA ASP A 243 -34.62 16.01 -5.62
C ASP A 243 -33.39 16.84 -6.08
N THR A 244 -32.49 17.14 -5.15
CA THR A 244 -31.23 17.84 -5.45
C THR A 244 -30.36 17.04 -6.42
N LEU A 245 -30.19 15.74 -6.18
CA LEU A 245 -29.43 14.85 -7.04
C LEU A 245 -30.02 14.78 -8.46
N VAL A 246 -31.34 14.72 -8.57
CA VAL A 246 -32.07 14.76 -9.84
C VAL A 246 -31.77 16.07 -10.58
N ILE A 247 -31.84 17.21 -9.92
CA ILE A 247 -31.58 18.54 -10.52
C ILE A 247 -30.15 18.63 -11.08
N TYR A 248 -29.15 18.12 -10.38
CA TYR A 248 -27.77 18.12 -10.87
C TYR A 248 -27.52 17.17 -12.05
N SER A 249 -28.47 16.29 -12.35
CA SER A 249 -28.39 15.31 -13.43
C SER A 249 -29.19 15.72 -14.68
N LEU A 250 -29.85 16.89 -14.66
CA LEU A 250 -30.59 17.50 -15.77
C LEU A 250 -29.70 18.46 -16.58
#